data_AF-A0A536HBE9-F1
#
_entry.id   AF-A0A536HBE9-F1
#
_cell.length_a   1.000
_cell.length_b   1.000
_cell.length_c   1.000
_cell.angle_alpha   90.00
_cell.angle_beta   90.00
_cell.angle_gamma   90.00
#
_symmetry.space_group_name_H-M   'P 1'
#
loop_
_entity.id
_entity.type
_entity.pdbx_description
1 polymer ?
#
loop_
_entity_poly.entity_id
_entity_poly.type
_entity_poly.pdbx_seq_one_letter_code
_entity_poly.pdbx_strand_id
1 'polypeptide(L)'
;MARFRSLRWRLTAFYLGLLAVLLLVGGFAQYFAAREVLFRSNAQVLTSEYAAVLTAFRKQNVNRPAVALRALILSNQFSSQLASRHTSAAIFDVNGGRLAQAPATLSSTEDVPTLTTQQYLDAISGAPQPYYIATSSDGSTHLVVLNVIRNGTKALGLAQLSIPTDEIDQTLRADRQL
;
A
#
# COMPACT_ATOMS: atom_id res chain seq x y z
N MET A 1 -16.91 -39.52 -48.49
CA MET A 1 -15.71 -39.00 -47.79
C MET A 1 -15.90 -37.62 -47.13
N ALA A 2 -17.11 -37.20 -46.73
CA ALA A 2 -17.35 -35.87 -46.14
C ALA A 2 -17.39 -35.83 -44.59
N ARG A 3 -17.72 -36.96 -43.93
CA ARG A 3 -17.93 -37.01 -42.46
C ARG A 3 -16.64 -36.83 -41.64
N PHE A 4 -15.50 -37.37 -42.10
CA PHE A 4 -14.20 -37.23 -41.43
C PHE A 4 -13.65 -35.80 -41.44
N ARG A 5 -14.03 -34.98 -42.43
CA ARG A 5 -13.65 -33.56 -42.51
C ARG A 5 -14.33 -32.74 -41.42
N SER A 6 -15.60 -33.05 -41.11
CA SER A 6 -16.34 -32.40 -40.02
C SER A 6 -15.82 -32.77 -38.63
N LEU A 7 -15.33 -34.00 -38.44
CA LEU A 7 -14.80 -34.45 -37.16
C LEU A 7 -13.45 -33.78 -36.86
N ARG A 8 -12.57 -33.70 -37.86
CA ARG A 8 -11.30 -32.96 -37.75
C ARG A 8 -11.53 -31.49 -37.44
N TRP A 9 -12.50 -30.85 -38.10
CA TRP A 9 -12.85 -29.44 -37.85
C TRP A 9 -13.45 -29.19 -36.46
N ARG A 10 -14.30 -30.09 -35.96
CA ARG A 10 -14.84 -30.00 -34.59
C ARG A 10 -13.74 -30.19 -33.55
N LEU A 11 -12.82 -31.14 -33.78
CA LEU A 11 -11.69 -31.36 -32.90
C LEU A 11 -10.76 -30.15 -32.88
N THR A 12 -10.41 -29.58 -34.04
CA THR A 12 -9.55 -28.38 -34.11
C THR A 12 -10.22 -27.16 -33.49
N ALA A 13 -11.52 -26.96 -33.70
CA ALA A 13 -12.26 -25.87 -33.04
C ALA A 13 -12.30 -26.05 -31.52
N PHE A 14 -12.46 -27.29 -31.04
CA PHE A 14 -12.41 -27.59 -29.61
C PHE A 14 -11.01 -27.32 -29.02
N TYR A 15 -9.94 -27.76 -29.68
CA TYR A 15 -8.57 -27.48 -29.23
C TYR A 15 -8.22 -25.99 -29.27
N LEU A 16 -8.64 -25.26 -30.31
CA LEU A 16 -8.46 -23.81 -30.38
C LEU A 16 -9.26 -23.08 -29.29
N GLY A 17 -10.48 -23.52 -29.01
CA GLY A 17 -11.28 -23.00 -27.90
C GLY A 17 -10.62 -23.26 -26.55
N LEU A 18 -10.13 -24.49 -26.32
CA LEU A 18 -9.40 -24.84 -25.11
C LEU A 18 -8.13 -24.00 -24.96
N LEU A 19 -7.37 -23.83 -26.05
CA LEU A 19 -6.17 -22.99 -26.09
C LEU A 19 -6.51 -21.53 -25.76
N ALA A 20 -7.56 -20.98 -26.34
CA ALA A 20 -8.01 -19.61 -26.05
C ALA A 20 -8.40 -19.43 -24.57
N VAL A 21 -9.11 -20.41 -24.00
CA VAL A 21 -9.44 -20.41 -22.56
C VAL A 21 -8.19 -20.49 -21.71
N LEU A 22 -7.25 -21.40 -22.02
CA LEU A 22 -5.98 -21.53 -21.31
C LEU A 22 -5.15 -20.24 -21.36
N LEU A 23 -5.10 -19.58 -22.51
CA LEU A 23 -4.42 -18.29 -22.68
C LEU A 23 -5.09 -17.18 -21.87
N LEU A 24 -6.42 -17.12 -21.84
CA LEU A 24 -7.14 -16.14 -21.04
C LEU A 24 -6.92 -16.35 -19.54
N VAL A 25 -6.99 -17.59 -19.06
CA VAL A 25 -6.73 -17.93 -17.65
C VAL A 25 -5.28 -17.62 -17.28
N GLY A 26 -4.33 -17.99 -18.14
CA GLY A 26 -2.90 -17.72 -17.94
C GLY A 26 -2.59 -16.22 -17.87
N GLY A 27 -3.13 -15.44 -18.81
CA GLY A 27 -2.95 -13.99 -18.83
C GLY A 27 -3.59 -13.29 -17.63
N PHE A 28 -4.77 -13.75 -17.19
CA PHE A 28 -5.40 -13.22 -15.98
C PHE A 28 -4.55 -13.53 -14.74
N ALA A 29 -4.09 -14.77 -14.57
CA ALA A 29 -3.25 -15.14 -13.43
C ALA A 29 -1.95 -14.33 -13.37
N GLN A 30 -1.29 -14.11 -14.52
CA GLN A 30 -0.09 -13.28 -14.61
C GLN A 30 -0.34 -11.83 -14.17
N TYR A 31 -1.49 -11.26 -14.52
CA TYR A 31 -1.83 -9.90 -14.09
C TYR A 31 -1.95 -9.76 -12.57
N PHE A 32 -2.64 -10.69 -11.90
CA PHE A 32 -2.75 -10.64 -10.44
C PHE A 32 -1.41 -10.88 -9.76
N ALA A 33 -0.59 -11.77 -10.30
CA ALA A 33 0.76 -12.00 -9.78
C ALA A 33 1.63 -10.74 -9.90
N ALA A 34 1.65 -10.08 -11.06
CA ALA A 34 2.41 -8.84 -11.27
C ALA A 34 1.92 -7.72 -10.35
N ARG A 35 0.60 -7.57 -10.22
CA ARG A 35 -0.01 -6.56 -9.33
C ARG A 35 0.35 -6.80 -7.87
N GLU A 36 0.28 -8.04 -7.40
CA GLU A 36 0.66 -8.40 -6.04
C GLU A 36 2.15 -8.12 -5.75
N VAL A 37 3.03 -8.42 -6.71
CA VAL A 37 4.47 -8.14 -6.58
C VAL A 37 4.72 -6.63 -6.47
N LEU A 38 4.08 -5.82 -7.31
CA LEU A 38 4.21 -4.36 -7.25
C LEU A 38 3.66 -3.78 -5.95
N PHE A 39 2.52 -4.26 -5.47
CA PHE A 39 1.97 -3.81 -4.17
C PHE A 39 2.91 -4.13 -3.02
N ARG A 40 3.46 -5.35 -2.97
CA ARG A 40 4.45 -5.71 -1.96
C ARG A 40 5.73 -4.89 -2.07
N SER A 41 6.23 -4.67 -3.28
CA SER A 41 7.43 -3.89 -3.51
C SER A 41 7.25 -2.43 -3.06
N ASN A 42 6.15 -1.78 -3.46
CA ASN A 42 5.83 -0.43 -3.01
C ASN A 42 5.65 -0.35 -1.49
N ALA A 43 5.02 -1.35 -0.88
CA ALA A 43 4.87 -1.40 0.58
C ALA A 43 6.22 -1.51 1.31
N GLN A 44 7.15 -2.29 0.76
CA GLN A 44 8.53 -2.38 1.28
C GLN A 44 9.28 -1.05 1.14
N VAL A 45 9.12 -0.37 0.00
CA VAL A 45 9.69 0.97 -0.22
C VAL A 45 9.16 1.95 0.83
N LEU A 46 7.85 2.05 1.01
CA LEU A 46 7.23 2.92 2.03
C LEU A 46 7.70 2.60 3.45
N THR A 47 7.85 1.32 3.79
CA THR A 47 8.39 0.88 5.08
C THR A 47 9.84 1.33 5.26
N SER A 48 10.65 1.23 4.20
CA SER A 48 12.05 1.67 4.23
C SER A 48 12.19 3.19 4.33
N GLU A 49 11.35 3.94 3.62
CA GLU A 49 11.29 5.40 3.67
C GLU A 49 10.92 5.88 5.08
N TYR A 50 9.89 5.27 5.67
CA TYR A 50 9.53 5.51 7.06
C TYR A 50 10.72 5.30 8.01
N ALA A 51 11.42 4.16 7.90
CA ALA A 51 12.55 3.86 8.78
C ALA A 51 13.70 4.86 8.61
N ALA A 52 13.97 5.30 7.37
CA ALA A 52 14.96 6.33 7.08
C ALA A 52 14.58 7.68 7.70
N VAL A 53 13.34 8.14 7.49
CA VAL A 53 12.82 9.40 8.04
C VAL A 53 12.80 9.37 9.56
N LEU A 54 12.31 8.28 10.17
CA LEU A 54 12.31 8.13 11.62
C LEU A 54 13.73 8.18 12.21
N THR A 55 14.69 7.53 11.55
CA THR A 55 16.09 7.52 11.99
C THR A 55 16.70 8.90 11.88
N ALA A 56 16.48 9.60 10.76
CA ALA A 56 16.93 10.98 10.57
C ALA A 56 16.31 11.92 11.61
N PHE A 57 15.00 11.79 11.85
CA PHE A 57 14.27 12.59 12.82
C PHE A 57 14.80 12.39 14.25
N ARG A 58 15.04 11.13 14.65
CA ARG A 58 15.64 10.82 15.95
C ARG A 58 17.04 11.42 16.07
N LYS A 59 17.88 11.31 15.03
CA LYS A 59 19.22 11.90 15.00
C LYS A 59 19.19 13.43 15.16
N GLN A 60 18.27 14.11 14.46
CA GLN A 60 18.10 15.57 14.57
C GLN A 60 17.64 16.01 15.97
N ASN A 61 16.93 15.15 16.70
CA ASN A 61 16.36 15.46 18.00
C ASN A 61 17.04 14.72 19.17
N VAL A 62 18.27 14.21 19.00
CA VAL A 62 19.02 13.45 20.04
C VAL A 62 19.13 14.20 21.36
N ASN A 63 19.29 15.52 21.30
CA ASN A 63 19.47 16.35 22.48
C ASN A 63 18.16 16.68 23.22
N ARG A 64 17.01 16.24 22.69
CA ARG A 64 15.70 16.51 23.30
C ARG A 64 15.36 15.44 24.36
N PRO A 65 14.70 15.84 25.46
CA PRO A 65 14.21 14.89 26.44
C PRO A 65 13.20 13.93 25.81
N ALA A 66 13.20 12.67 26.26
CA ALA A 66 12.38 11.60 25.67
C ALA A 66 10.87 11.93 25.63
N VAL A 67 10.37 12.70 26.60
CA VAL A 67 8.97 13.14 26.64
C VAL A 67 8.66 14.12 25.51
N ALA A 68 9.54 15.10 25.27
CA ALA A 68 9.39 16.05 24.17
C ALA A 68 9.51 15.34 22.81
N LEU A 69 10.47 14.41 22.67
CA LEU A 69 10.63 13.63 21.43
C LEU A 69 9.36 12.81 21.12
N ARG A 70 8.73 12.20 22.14
CA ARG A 70 7.45 11.49 21.96
C ARG A 70 6.35 12.42 21.45
N ALA A 71 6.18 13.58 22.09
CA ALA A 71 5.19 14.56 21.66
C ALA A 71 5.42 15.00 20.21
N LEU A 72 6.69 15.17 19.81
CA LEU A 72 7.05 15.53 18.44
C LEU A 72 6.76 14.43 17.42
N ILE A 73 7.08 13.17 17.73
CA ILE A 73 6.79 12.03 16.84
C ILE A 73 5.27 11.85 16.66
N LEU A 74 4.48 12.21 17.69
CA LEU A 74 3.01 12.16 17.64
C LEU A 74 2.38 13.45 17.10
N SER A 75 3.18 14.39 16.57
CA SER A 75 2.71 15.69 16.10
C SER A 75 2.68 15.80 14.58
N ASN A 76 2.02 16.86 14.09
CA ASN A 76 1.99 17.22 12.67
C ASN A 76 3.38 17.46 12.06
N GLN A 77 4.40 17.78 12.87
CA GLN A 77 5.76 17.96 12.33
C GLN A 77 6.31 16.65 11.78
N PHE A 78 6.08 15.53 12.46
CA PHE A 78 6.57 14.24 12.00
C PHE A 78 5.76 13.73 10.80
N SER A 79 4.43 13.86 10.81
CA SER A 79 3.63 13.52 9.63
C SER A 79 4.02 14.34 8.41
N SER A 80 4.32 15.64 8.56
CA SER A 80 4.77 16.48 7.44
C SER A 80 6.12 16.06 6.85
N GLN A 81 7.02 15.47 7.66
CA GLN A 81 8.30 14.95 7.16
C GLN A 81 8.16 13.59 6.48
N LEU A 82 7.11 12.84 6.84
CA LEU A 82 6.76 11.58 6.21
C LEU A 82 5.98 11.76 4.90
N ALA A 83 5.20 12.83 4.80
CA ALA A 83 4.46 13.15 3.59
C ALA A 83 5.42 13.54 2.46
N SER A 84 5.07 13.11 1.25
CA SER A 84 5.80 13.41 0.02
C SER A 84 4.84 13.99 -1.03
N ARG A 85 5.30 14.10 -2.28
CA ARG A 85 4.45 14.51 -3.41
C ARG A 85 3.26 13.59 -3.60
N HIS A 86 3.47 12.28 -3.48
CA HIS A 86 2.48 11.24 -3.75
C HIS A 86 2.12 10.41 -2.50
N THR A 87 2.88 10.58 -1.42
CA THR A 87 2.65 9.86 -0.15
C THR A 87 1.96 10.78 0.84
N SER A 88 0.79 10.35 1.31
CA SER A 88 0.12 10.94 2.47
C SER A 88 0.55 10.22 3.74
N ALA A 89 0.62 10.94 4.85
CA ALA A 89 1.03 10.41 6.13
C ALA A 89 0.04 10.77 7.24
N ALA A 90 -0.26 9.83 8.13
CA ALA A 90 -1.04 10.10 9.33
C ALA A 90 -0.45 9.36 10.53
N ILE A 91 -0.62 9.95 11.71
CA ILE A 91 -0.21 9.34 12.98
C ILE A 91 -1.46 9.02 13.78
N PHE A 92 -1.53 7.79 14.27
CA PHE A 92 -2.61 7.29 15.10
C PHE A 92 -2.08 6.91 16.48
N ASP A 93 -2.91 7.14 17.50
CA ASP A 93 -2.70 6.65 18.86
C ASP A 93 -2.88 5.13 18.93
N VAL A 94 -2.47 4.53 20.05
CA VAL A 94 -2.65 3.10 20.34
C VAL A 94 -4.11 2.64 20.38
N ASN A 95 -5.04 3.57 20.55
CA ASN A 95 -6.48 3.30 20.52
C ASN A 95 -7.11 3.44 19.12
N GLY A 96 -6.31 3.71 18.09
CA GLY A 96 -6.78 3.96 16.72
C GLY A 96 -7.32 5.38 16.48
N GLY A 97 -7.15 6.29 17.45
CA GLY A 97 -7.50 7.70 17.28
C GLY A 97 -6.46 8.44 16.45
N ARG A 98 -6.89 9.23 15.44
CA ARG A 98 -5.98 10.02 14.60
C ARG A 98 -5.44 11.23 15.38
N LEU A 99 -4.12 11.33 15.52
CA LEU A 99 -3.43 12.41 16.25
C LEU A 99 -2.88 13.50 15.34
N ALA A 100 -2.38 13.12 14.16
CA ALA A 100 -1.77 14.03 13.20
C ALA A 100 -1.99 13.53 11.78
N GLN A 101 -2.01 14.44 10.81
CA GLN A 101 -2.11 14.09 9.40
C GLN A 101 -1.36 15.09 8.53
N ALA A 102 -0.86 14.61 7.40
CA ALA A 102 -0.23 15.39 6.36
C ALA A 102 -0.63 14.77 5.01
N PRO A 103 -1.55 15.40 4.26
CA PRO A 103 -1.93 14.91 2.94
C PRO A 103 -0.75 15.02 1.96
N ALA A 104 -0.81 14.24 0.87
CA ALA A 104 0.20 14.31 -0.17
C ALA A 104 0.14 15.67 -0.87
N THR A 105 1.29 16.24 -1.24
CA THR A 105 1.33 17.62 -1.77
C THR A 105 0.66 17.78 -3.13
N LEU A 106 0.54 16.69 -3.92
CA LEU A 106 -0.16 16.68 -5.20
C LEU A 106 -1.59 16.11 -5.11
N SER A 107 -2.01 15.62 -3.94
CA SER A 107 -3.40 15.20 -3.77
C SER A 107 -4.30 16.43 -3.67
N SER A 108 -5.36 16.45 -4.48
CA SER A 108 -6.42 17.46 -4.42
C SER A 108 -7.28 17.36 -3.16
N THR A 109 -7.11 16.30 -2.39
CA THR A 109 -7.95 15.93 -1.24
C THR A 109 -7.12 16.04 0.04
N GLU A 110 -7.63 16.79 1.04
CA GLU A 110 -6.99 16.93 2.36
C GLU A 110 -7.09 15.66 3.23
N ASP A 111 -7.85 14.67 2.79
CA ASP A 111 -8.20 13.51 3.62
C ASP A 111 -7.27 12.32 3.35
N VAL A 112 -6.66 11.84 4.43
CA VAL A 112 -5.83 10.65 4.43
C VAL A 112 -6.75 9.44 4.61
N PRO A 113 -6.65 8.39 3.77
CA PRO A 113 -7.52 7.23 3.88
C PRO A 113 -7.49 6.64 5.29
N THR A 114 -8.61 6.12 5.78
CA THR A 114 -8.67 5.51 7.11
C THR A 114 -8.96 4.02 6.99
N LEU A 115 -8.35 3.24 7.88
CA LEU A 115 -8.61 1.81 8.03
C LEU A 115 -9.63 1.58 9.14
N THR A 116 -10.11 0.34 9.24
CA THR A 116 -10.95 -0.06 10.37
C THR A 116 -10.14 -0.05 11.66
N THR A 117 -10.81 0.25 12.79
CA THR A 117 -10.16 0.24 14.11
C THR A 117 -9.46 -1.09 14.40
N GLN A 118 -10.06 -2.21 13.99
CA GLN A 118 -9.47 -3.54 14.17
C GLN A 118 -8.12 -3.68 13.45
N GLN A 119 -8.00 -3.20 12.22
CA GLN A 119 -6.74 -3.26 11.46
C GLN A 119 -5.61 -2.46 12.13
N TYR A 120 -5.93 -1.33 12.76
CA TYR A 120 -4.94 -0.59 13.55
C TYR A 120 -4.53 -1.38 14.81
N LEU A 121 -5.48 -1.98 15.52
CA LEU A 121 -5.19 -2.80 16.71
C LEU A 121 -4.34 -4.03 16.38
N ASP A 122 -4.65 -4.72 15.29
CA ASP A 122 -3.88 -5.87 14.79
C ASP A 122 -2.45 -5.48 14.39
N ALA A 123 -2.28 -4.29 13.80
CA ALA A 123 -0.95 -3.77 13.48
C ALA A 123 -0.12 -3.46 14.75
N ILE A 124 -0.74 -2.93 15.81
CA ILE A 124 -0.06 -2.63 17.08
C ILE A 124 0.36 -3.91 17.81
N SER A 125 -0.52 -4.91 17.82
CA SER A 125 -0.31 -6.19 18.52
C SER A 125 0.81 -7.05 17.90
N GLY A 126 1.28 -6.70 16.70
CA GLY A 126 2.45 -7.31 16.07
C GLY A 126 2.14 -8.19 14.86
N ALA A 127 0.89 -8.19 14.38
CA ALA A 127 0.49 -8.87 13.16
C ALA A 127 0.06 -7.89 12.04
N PRO A 128 0.83 -6.83 11.71
CA PRO A 128 0.48 -5.99 10.57
C PRO A 128 0.61 -6.78 9.27
N GLN A 129 -0.41 -6.66 8.42
CA GLN A 129 -0.30 -7.07 7.01
C GLN A 129 0.81 -6.25 6.32
N PRO A 130 1.45 -6.80 5.27
CA PRO A 130 2.47 -6.08 4.52
C PRO A 130 1.93 -4.78 3.92
N TYR A 131 0.66 -4.77 3.52
CA TYR A 131 -0.07 -3.60 3.07
C TYR A 131 -1.57 -3.80 3.30
N TYR A 132 -2.32 -2.69 3.24
CA TYR A 132 -3.78 -2.66 3.24
C TYR A 132 -4.24 -1.86 2.03
N ILE A 133 -5.47 -2.11 1.60
CA ILE A 133 -6.13 -1.30 0.59
C ILE A 133 -7.27 -0.55 1.29
N ALA A 134 -7.28 0.77 1.15
CA ALA A 134 -8.31 1.63 1.72
C ALA A 134 -8.85 2.57 0.65
N THR A 135 -10.13 2.87 0.74
CA THR A 135 -10.77 3.87 -0.11
C THR A 135 -10.84 5.17 0.68
N SER A 136 -10.35 6.26 0.09
CA SER A 136 -10.48 7.58 0.68
C SER A 136 -11.91 8.12 0.50
N SER A 137 -12.25 9.21 1.19
CA SER A 137 -13.59 9.82 1.13
C SER A 137 -13.98 10.33 -0.26
N ASP A 138 -13.01 10.56 -1.13
CA ASP A 138 -13.18 10.92 -2.55
C ASP A 138 -13.40 9.71 -3.48
N GLY A 139 -13.39 8.48 -2.95
CA GLY A 139 -13.56 7.25 -3.71
C GLY A 139 -12.27 6.72 -4.35
N SER A 140 -11.14 7.43 -4.22
CA SER A 140 -9.85 6.94 -4.70
C SER A 140 -9.34 5.78 -3.84
N THR A 141 -8.68 4.81 -4.48
CA THR A 141 -8.13 3.64 -3.78
C THR A 141 -6.65 3.87 -3.49
N HIS A 142 -6.24 3.58 -2.25
CA HIS A 142 -4.90 3.80 -1.75
C HIS A 142 -4.30 2.51 -1.21
N LEU A 143 -3.02 2.30 -1.50
CA LEU A 143 -2.18 1.33 -0.83
C LEU A 143 -1.69 1.96 0.47
N VAL A 144 -1.96 1.29 1.58
CA VAL A 144 -1.70 1.79 2.93
C VAL A 144 -0.71 0.87 3.64
N VAL A 145 0.30 1.45 4.27
CA VAL A 145 1.27 0.73 5.09
C VAL A 145 1.22 1.27 6.52
N LEU A 146 1.15 0.35 7.49
CA LEU A 146 1.14 0.67 8.91
C LEU A 146 2.50 0.36 9.54
N ASN A 147 3.13 1.38 10.08
CA ASN A 147 4.39 1.28 10.79
C ASN A 147 4.20 1.57 12.28
N VAL A 148 4.54 0.62 13.14
CA VAL A 148 4.42 0.84 14.59
C VAL A 148 5.53 1.75 15.09
N ILE A 149 5.13 2.85 15.72
CA ILE A 149 6.05 3.75 16.41
C ILE A 149 6.32 3.15 17.78
N ARG A 150 7.53 2.60 17.97
CA ARG A 150 7.93 1.99 19.25
C ARG A 150 9.02 2.80 19.94
N ASN A 151 8.97 2.81 21.28
CA ASN A 151 10.08 3.24 22.14
C ASN A 151 10.43 2.07 23.06
N GLY A 152 11.49 1.34 22.69
CA GLY A 152 11.78 0.03 23.25
C GLY A 152 10.69 -0.97 22.89
N THR A 153 10.16 -1.68 23.88
CA THR A 153 9.08 -2.66 23.72
C THR A 153 7.69 -2.03 23.68
N LYS A 154 7.54 -0.77 24.11
CA LYS A 154 6.25 -0.09 24.20
C LYS A 154 5.85 0.55 22.87
N ALA A 155 4.66 0.22 22.37
CA ALA A 155 4.03 0.94 21.26
C ALA A 155 3.57 2.32 21.74
N LEU A 156 3.91 3.35 20.96
CA LEU A 156 3.50 4.73 21.19
C LEU A 156 2.37 5.16 20.26
N GLY A 157 2.22 4.48 19.13
CA GLY A 157 1.24 4.79 18.09
C GLY A 157 1.59 4.10 16.78
N LEU A 158 0.90 4.48 15.72
CA LEU A 158 1.11 4.00 14.36
C LEU A 158 1.36 5.18 13.43
N ALA A 159 2.35 5.05 12.56
CA ALA A 159 2.49 5.88 11.38
C ALA A 159 1.87 5.15 10.20
N GLN A 160 0.88 5.77 9.59
CA GLN A 160 0.27 5.34 8.36
C GLN A 160 0.90 6.10 7.20
N LEU A 161 1.36 5.38 6.19
CA LEU A 161 1.74 5.93 4.89
C LEU A 161 0.77 5.41 3.82
N SER A 162 0.34 6.28 2.92
CA SER A 162 -0.58 5.91 1.85
C SER A 162 -0.21 6.54 0.51
N ILE A 163 -0.32 5.74 -0.54
CA ILE A 163 -0.11 6.16 -1.94
C ILE A 163 -1.32 5.73 -2.78
N PRO A 164 -1.73 6.52 -3.79
CA PRO A 164 -2.81 6.13 -4.70
C PRO A 164 -2.43 4.90 -5.52
N THR A 165 -3.35 3.94 -5.68
CA THR A 165 -3.08 2.72 -6.48
C THR A 165 -3.09 2.99 -7.98
N ASP A 166 -3.67 4.11 -8.41
CA ASP A 166 -3.80 4.46 -9.82
C ASP A 166 -2.44 4.57 -10.53
N GLU A 167 -1.40 5.06 -9.84
CA GLU A 167 -0.04 5.14 -10.38
C GLU A 167 0.59 3.75 -10.57
N ILE A 168 0.31 2.84 -9.64
CA ILE A 168 0.77 1.45 -9.73
C ILE A 168 0.06 0.73 -10.88
N ASP A 169 -1.25 0.95 -11.01
CA ASP A 169 -2.05 0.37 -12.09
C ASP A 169 -1.68 0.96 -13.46
N GLN A 170 -1.24 2.23 -13.54
CA GLN A 170 -0.68 2.81 -14.77
C GLN A 170 0.64 2.14 -15.15
N THR A 171 1.53 1.90 -14.19
CA THR A 171 2.81 1.21 -14.42
C THR A 171 2.59 -0.21 -14.97
N LEU A 172 1.61 -0.94 -14.43
CA LEU A 172 1.20 -2.25 -14.94
C LEU A 172 0.69 -2.23 -16.39
N ARG A 173 0.03 -1.15 -16.80
CA ARG A 173 -0.47 -1.00 -18.18
C ARG A 173 0.66 -0.69 -19.15
N ALA A 174 1.63 0.14 -18.73
CA ALA A 174 2.78 0.52 -19.56
C ALA A 174 3.71 -0.67 -19.84
N ASP A 175 4.02 -1.48 -18.82
CA ASP A 175 4.88 -2.68 -18.96
C ASP A 175 4.31 -3.70 -19.97
N ARG A 176 2.99 -3.73 -20.15
CA ARG A 176 2.30 -4.64 -21.07
C ARG A 176 2.28 -4.17 -22.53
N GLN A 177 2.71 -2.94 -22.80
CA GLN A 177 2.77 -2.36 -24.16
C GLN A 177 4.16 -2.48 -24.81
N LEU A 178 5.17 -2.89 -24.03
CA LEU A 178 6.53 -3.19 -24.49
C LEU A 178 6.64 -4.65 -24.93
#